data_AF-A0AA91VC15-F1
#
_entry.id   AF-A0AA91VC15-F1
#
_cell.length_a   1.000
_cell.length_b   1.000
_cell.length_c   1.000
_cell.angle_alpha   90.00
_cell.angle_beta   90.00
_cell.angle_gamma   90.00
#
_symmetry.space_group_name_H-M   'P 1'
#
loop_
_entity.id
_entity.type
_entity.pdbx_description
1 polymer ?
#
loop_
_entity_poly.entity_id
_entity_poly.type
_entity_poly.pdbx_seq_one_letter_code
_entity_poly.pdbx_strand_id
1 'polypeptide(L)'
;MDNKLDKATECQLQVLRELKVISESLNINLWLRGGWAIDFLLGQITRIHEDIDVVTWVEHKETLENALKEAGYAFQQISSGQTDFCKSDLHKPIHELDPVDKRILYWCIQTK
;
A
#
# COMPACT_ATOMS: atom_id res chain seq x y z
N MET A 1 24.65 -18.46 -2.52
CA MET A 1 24.30 -17.40 -3.50
C MET A 1 23.51 -16.39 -2.72
N ASP A 2 24.14 -15.30 -2.30
CA ASP A 2 23.45 -14.21 -1.60
C ASP A 2 22.56 -13.53 -2.64
N ASN A 3 21.29 -13.94 -2.65
CA ASN A 3 20.29 -13.31 -3.51
C ASN A 3 19.99 -11.95 -2.90
N LYS A 4 20.88 -10.99 -3.18
CA LYS A 4 20.74 -9.63 -2.69
C LYS A 4 19.44 -9.09 -3.28
N LEU A 5 18.49 -8.86 -2.38
CA LEU A 5 17.21 -8.27 -2.74
C LEU A 5 17.48 -6.95 -3.46
N ASP A 6 16.76 -6.69 -4.55
CA ASP A 6 16.93 -5.41 -5.22
C ASP A 6 16.48 -4.28 -4.29
N LYS A 7 17.07 -3.10 -4.49
CA LYS A 7 16.85 -1.95 -3.62
C LYS A 7 15.37 -1.54 -3.55
N ALA A 8 14.62 -1.69 -4.63
CA ALA A 8 13.21 -1.32 -4.65
C ALA A 8 12.41 -2.25 -3.74
N THR A 9 12.68 -3.55 -3.81
CA THR A 9 12.01 -4.53 -2.95
C THR A 9 12.41 -4.35 -1.47
N GLU A 10 13.65 -3.98 -1.14
CA GLU A 10 14.04 -3.59 0.23
C GLU A 10 13.25 -2.37 0.73
N CYS A 11 13.11 -1.33 -0.09
CA CYS A 11 12.30 -0.15 0.22
C CYS A 11 10.83 -0.51 0.44
N GLN A 12 10.25 -1.36 -0.41
CA GLN A 12 8.87 -1.82 -0.30
C GLN A 12 8.62 -2.60 0.99
N LEU A 13 9.52 -3.51 1.37
CA LEU A 13 9.42 -4.21 2.66
C LEU A 13 9.48 -3.24 3.84
N GLN A 14 10.25 -2.15 3.74
CA GLN A 14 10.28 -1.13 4.77
C GLN A 14 8.96 -0.37 4.87
N VAL A 15 8.35 -0.02 3.73
CA VAL A 15 7.00 0.57 3.68
C VAL A 15 5.97 -0.38 4.30
N LEU A 16 5.99 -1.66 3.94
CA LEU A 16 5.09 -2.67 4.51
C LEU A 16 5.22 -2.79 6.05
N ARG A 17 6.45 -2.70 6.59
CA ARG A 17 6.66 -2.67 8.05
C ARG A 17 6.06 -1.42 8.69
N GLU A 18 6.20 -0.27 8.05
CA GLU A 18 5.64 0.99 8.55
C GLU A 18 4.12 0.98 8.52
N LEU A 19 3.51 0.49 7.44
CA LEU A 19 2.06 0.32 7.34
C LEU A 19 1.52 -0.58 8.44
N LYS A 20 2.22 -1.67 8.75
CA LYS A 20 1.87 -2.56 9.88
C LYS A 20 1.90 -1.80 11.22
N VAL A 21 2.93 -1.01 11.48
CA VAL A 21 3.04 -0.24 12.74
C VAL A 21 1.92 0.80 12.84
N ILE A 22 1.61 1.49 11.75
CA ILE A 22 0.51 2.47 11.69
C ILE A 22 -0.84 1.79 11.89
N SER A 23 -1.09 0.65 11.25
CA SER A 23 -2.37 -0.04 11.38
C SER A 23 -2.58 -0.61 12.79
N GLU A 24 -1.51 -1.14 13.41
CA GLU A 24 -1.55 -1.61 14.80
C GLU A 24 -1.78 -0.47 15.80
N SER A 25 -1.17 0.70 15.60
CA SER A 25 -1.36 1.85 16.51
C SER A 25 -2.78 2.44 16.45
N LEU A 26 -3.43 2.32 15.29
CA LEU A 26 -4.80 2.79 15.07
C LEU A 26 -5.87 1.72 15.31
N ASN A 27 -5.47 0.46 15.61
CA ASN A 27 -6.36 -0.70 15.67
C ASN A 27 -7.20 -0.87 14.38
N ILE A 28 -6.56 -0.65 13.23
CA ILE A 28 -7.16 -0.77 11.89
C ILE A 28 -6.69 -2.07 11.24
N ASN A 29 -7.62 -2.80 10.63
CA ASN A 29 -7.26 -3.94 9.81
C ASN A 29 -6.82 -3.48 8.42
N LEU A 30 -5.60 -3.87 8.04
CA LEU A 30 -5.07 -3.73 6.68
C LEU A 30 -4.89 -5.12 6.07
N TRP A 31 -5.36 -5.28 4.83
CA TRP A 31 -5.11 -6.49 4.06
C TRP A 31 -4.28 -6.17 2.83
N LEU A 32 -3.24 -6.96 2.59
CA LEU A 32 -2.50 -6.89 1.34
C LEU A 32 -3.35 -7.40 0.18
N ARG A 33 -3.15 -6.77 -0.97
CA ARG A 33 -3.69 -7.19 -2.26
C ARG A 33 -2.54 -7.26 -3.28
N GLY A 34 -2.84 -7.75 -4.47
CA GLY A 34 -1.93 -7.69 -5.61
C GLY A 34 -0.75 -8.65 -5.49
N GLY A 35 0.38 -8.29 -6.10
CA GLY A 35 1.57 -9.14 -6.15
C GLY A 35 2.14 -9.45 -4.77
N TRP A 36 2.19 -8.45 -3.89
CA TRP A 36 2.68 -8.63 -2.53
C TRP A 36 1.83 -9.61 -1.71
N ALA A 37 0.51 -9.60 -1.86
CA ALA A 37 -0.34 -10.58 -1.17
C ALA A 37 0.01 -12.03 -1.56
N ILE A 38 0.28 -12.27 -2.84
CA ILE A 38 0.67 -13.60 -3.35
C ILE A 38 2.01 -14.04 -2.74
N ASP A 39 3.01 -13.16 -2.77
CA ASP A 39 4.35 -13.48 -2.26
C ASP A 39 4.35 -13.74 -0.74
N PHE A 40 3.53 -13.00 0.02
CA PHE A 40 3.33 -13.28 1.45
C PHE A 40 2.65 -14.63 1.69
N LEU A 41 1.65 -15.01 0.87
CA LEU A 41 1.01 -16.32 0.97
C LEU A 41 1.97 -17.46 0.60
N LEU A 42 2.88 -17.24 -0.36
CA LEU A 42 3.89 -18.21 -0.78
C LEU A 42 5.09 -18.27 0.18
N GLY A 43 5.27 -17.27 1.04
CA GLY A 43 6.41 -17.15 1.95
C GLY A 43 7.74 -16.84 1.24
N GLN A 44 7.70 -16.38 -0.01
CA GLN A 44 8.88 -16.04 -0.80
C GLN A 44 8.56 -14.93 -1.81
N ILE A 45 9.57 -14.09 -2.09
CA ILE A 45 9.46 -13.05 -3.12
C ILE A 45 9.69 -13.70 -4.48
N THR A 46 8.68 -13.68 -5.35
CA THR A 46 8.70 -14.41 -6.63
C THR A 46 9.05 -13.53 -7.82
N ARG A 47 8.93 -12.21 -7.68
CA ARG A 47 9.22 -11.21 -8.71
C ARG A 47 9.46 -9.83 -8.09
N ILE A 48 9.92 -8.90 -8.92
CA ILE A 48 9.96 -7.48 -8.59
C ILE A 48 8.52 -6.94 -8.68
N HIS A 49 8.10 -6.15 -7.69
CA HIS A 49 6.79 -5.48 -7.65
C HIS A 49 6.96 -3.99 -7.92
N GLU A 50 6.00 -3.39 -8.62
CA GLU A 50 6.03 -1.96 -8.96
C GLU A 50 5.42 -1.09 -7.84
N ASP A 51 4.52 -1.67 -7.06
CA ASP A 51 3.70 -1.00 -6.06
C ASP A 51 3.34 -1.92 -4.89
N ILE A 52 2.69 -1.34 -3.87
CA ILE A 52 2.09 -2.02 -2.73
C ILE A 52 0.59 -1.71 -2.71
N ASP A 53 -0.25 -2.73 -2.85
CA ASP A 53 -1.70 -2.59 -2.70
C ASP A 53 -2.16 -3.03 -1.31
N VAL A 54 -2.87 -2.14 -0.61
CA VAL A 54 -3.55 -2.47 0.64
C VAL A 54 -5.03 -2.07 0.58
N VAL A 55 -5.86 -2.79 1.32
CA VAL A 55 -7.28 -2.49 1.47
C VAL A 55 -7.66 -2.41 2.95
N THR A 56 -8.65 -1.58 3.24
CA THR A 56 -9.24 -1.44 4.58
C THR A 56 -10.72 -1.08 4.49
N TRP A 57 -11.39 -1.01 5.63
CA TRP A 57 -12.80 -0.59 5.70
C TRP A 57 -12.96 0.91 5.40
N VAL A 58 -14.05 1.28 4.75
CA VAL A 58 -14.35 2.68 4.38
C VAL A 58 -14.36 3.62 5.58
N GLU A 59 -14.83 3.15 6.74
CA GLU A 59 -14.88 3.93 7.97
C GLU A 59 -13.50 4.35 8.51
N HIS A 60 -12.44 3.65 8.11
CA HIS A 60 -11.07 3.94 8.54
C HIS A 60 -10.36 4.95 7.64
N LYS A 61 -10.99 5.38 6.54
CA LYS A 61 -10.38 6.23 5.51
C LYS A 61 -9.63 7.42 6.08
N GLU A 62 -10.37 8.27 6.79
CA GLU A 62 -9.89 9.58 7.23
C GLU A 62 -8.78 9.42 8.27
N THR A 63 -8.99 8.53 9.25
CA THR A 63 -8.01 8.24 10.29
C THR A 63 -6.70 7.75 9.70
N LEU A 64 -6.78 6.81 8.77
CA LEU A 64 -5.59 6.23 8.17
C LEU A 64 -4.91 7.22 7.19
N GLU A 65 -5.68 8.01 6.44
CA GLU A 65 -5.14 9.04 5.54
C GLU A 65 -4.35 10.08 6.32
N ASN A 66 -4.85 10.50 7.48
CA ASN A 66 -4.16 11.45 8.34
C ASN A 66 -2.87 10.87 8.91
N ALA A 67 -2.91 9.62 9.38
CA ALA A 67 -1.72 8.95 9.90
C ALA A 67 -0.63 8.75 8.83
N LEU A 68 -1.02 8.40 7.59
CA LEU A 68 -0.07 8.31 6.48
C LEU A 68 0.52 9.68 6.12
N LYS A 69 -0.26 10.76 6.13
CA LYS A 69 0.26 12.12 5.93
C LYS A 69 1.26 12.51 7.02
N GLU A 70 0.97 12.21 8.29
CA GLU A 70 1.89 12.45 9.42
C GLU A 70 3.18 11.61 9.30
N ALA A 71 3.09 10.41 8.72
CA ALA A 71 4.24 9.57 8.39
C ALA A 71 5.00 10.00 7.11
N GLY A 72 4.60 11.11 6.49
CA GLY A 72 5.29 11.72 5.34
C GLY A 72 4.89 11.17 3.98
N TYR A 73 3.77 10.46 3.87
CA TYR A 73 3.23 10.01 2.59
C TYR A 73 2.49 11.17 1.89
N ALA A 74 2.81 11.41 0.62
CA ALA A 74 2.05 12.31 -0.22
C ALA A 74 0.82 11.57 -0.78
N PHE A 75 -0.34 12.22 -0.78
CA PHE A 75 -1.61 11.66 -1.21
C PHE A 75 -2.05 12.28 -2.53
N GLN A 76 -2.59 11.47 -3.44
CA GLN A 76 -3.36 11.95 -4.58
C GLN A 76 -4.70 11.21 -4.62
N GLN A 77 -5.80 11.97 -4.49
CA GLN A 77 -7.13 11.39 -4.65
C GLN A 77 -7.36 11.07 -6.13
N ILE A 78 -7.57 9.78 -6.44
CA ILE A 78 -7.86 9.34 -7.80
C ILE A 78 -9.37 9.18 -7.99
N SER A 79 -10.07 8.61 -7.01
CA SER A 79 -11.54 8.48 -7.02
C SER A 79 -12.14 8.45 -5.61
N SER A 80 -13.45 8.28 -5.49
CA SER A 80 -14.11 8.14 -4.18
C SER A 80 -13.71 6.85 -3.45
N GLY A 81 -13.36 5.80 -4.20
CA GLY A 81 -12.99 4.47 -3.70
C GLY A 81 -11.49 4.15 -3.72
N GLN A 82 -10.68 4.99 -4.38
CA GLN A 82 -9.23 4.78 -4.50
C GLN A 82 -8.43 6.01 -4.13
N THR A 83 -7.40 5.77 -3.32
CA THR A 83 -6.40 6.76 -2.93
C THR A 83 -5.01 6.22 -3.26
N ASP A 84 -4.22 7.01 -3.98
CA ASP A 84 -2.82 6.67 -4.22
C ASP A 84 -1.91 7.43 -3.23
N PHE A 85 -0.93 6.74 -2.65
CA PHE A 85 0.11 7.35 -1.81
C PHE A 85 1.50 7.15 -2.40
N CYS A 86 2.35 8.18 -2.32
CA CYS A 86 3.75 8.09 -2.71
C CYS A 86 4.65 8.48 -1.53
N LYS A 87 5.72 7.71 -1.31
CA LYS A 87 6.81 8.08 -0.39
C LYS A 87 8.06 8.41 -1.22
N SER A 88 8.30 9.71 -1.41
CA SER A 88 9.35 10.37 -2.24
C SER A 88 9.21 10.27 -3.78
N ASP A 89 9.74 11.28 -4.47
CA ASP A 89 9.30 11.84 -5.76
C ASP A 89 9.25 10.89 -6.97
N LEU A 90 8.05 10.50 -7.44
CA LEU A 90 7.59 10.61 -8.85
C LEU A 90 6.16 10.02 -9.04
N HIS A 91 5.47 10.60 -10.03
CA HIS A 91 4.08 10.38 -10.47
C HIS A 91 3.86 9.11 -11.33
N LYS A 92 2.71 8.42 -11.18
CA LYS A 92 1.57 8.32 -12.14
C LYS A 92 0.55 7.27 -11.67
N PRO A 93 -0.77 7.53 -11.68
CA PRO A 93 -1.77 6.55 -11.23
C PRO A 93 -1.91 5.36 -12.19
N ILE A 94 -2.19 4.17 -11.64
CA ILE A 94 -2.47 2.93 -12.39
C ILE A 94 -3.95 2.55 -12.16
N HIS A 95 -4.65 2.41 -13.28
CA HIS A 95 -5.99 1.83 -13.55
C HIS A 95 -7.14 1.99 -12.54
N GLU A 96 -8.20 2.62 -13.07
CA GLU A 96 -9.58 2.67 -12.58
C GLU A 96 -10.13 1.25 -12.32
N LEU A 97 -10.43 0.95 -11.06
CA LEU A 97 -11.20 -0.23 -10.66
C LEU A 97 -12.59 0.19 -10.21
N ASP A 98 -13.60 -0.41 -10.84
CA ASP A 98 -15.00 -0.27 -10.47
C ASP A 98 -15.22 -0.81 -9.04
N PRO A 99 -15.89 -0.08 -8.13
CA PRO A 99 -16.14 -0.54 -6.78
C PRO A 99 -17.20 -1.63 -6.80
N VAL A 100 -16.77 -2.90 -6.77
CA VAL A 100 -17.68 -4.07 -6.64
C VAL A 100 -18.33 -4.12 -5.24
N ASP A 101 -17.80 -3.40 -4.24
CA ASP A 101 -18.40 -3.29 -2.91
C ASP A 101 -18.18 -1.90 -2.29
N LYS A 102 -19.27 -1.24 -1.88
CA LYS A 102 -19.26 0.10 -1.24
C LYS A 102 -18.71 0.10 0.20
N ARG A 103 -18.24 -1.04 0.69
CA ARG A 103 -17.73 -1.22 2.07
C ARG A 103 -16.21 -1.15 2.17
N ILE A 104 -15.48 -1.17 1.05
CA ILE A 104 -14.02 -1.31 1.01
C ILE A 104 -13.39 -0.13 0.25
N LEU A 105 -12.26 0.36 0.74
CA LEU A 105 -11.41 1.31 0.04
C LEU A 105 -10.13 0.65 -0.45
N TYR A 106 -9.69 1.08 -1.64
CA TYR A 106 -8.51 0.58 -2.32
C TYR A 106 -7.38 1.60 -2.23
N TRP A 107 -6.25 1.22 -1.65
CA TRP A 107 -5.08 2.09 -1.62
C TRP A 107 -3.92 1.46 -2.37
N CYS A 108 -3.41 2.20 -3.35
CA CYS A 108 -2.19 1.86 -4.06
C CYS A 108 -1.07 2.75 -3.51
N ILE A 109 0.01 2.15 -3.02
CA ILE A 109 1.18 2.86 -2.53
C ILE A 109 2.32 2.61 -3.51
N GLN A 110 2.70 3.64 -4.25
CA GLN A 110 3.79 3.56 -5.22
C GLN A 110 5.12 3.83 -4.55
N THR A 111 6.09 2.97 -4.83
CA THR A 111 7.46 3.07 -4.31
C THR A 111 8.41 2.93 -5.49
N LYS A 112 9.24 3.95 -5.75
CA LYS A 112 10.33 3.83 -6.71
C LYS A 112 11.63 3.41 -6.04
#